data_AF-A0A915AG98-F1
#
_entry.id   AF-A0A915AG98-F1
#
_cell.length_a   1.000
_cell.length_b   1.000
_cell.length_c   1.000
_cell.angle_alpha   90.00
_cell.angle_beta   90.00
_cell.angle_gamma   90.00
#
_symmetry.space_group_name_H-M   'P 1'
#
loop_
_entity.id
_entity.type
_entity.pdbx_description
1 polymer ?
#
loop_
_entity_poly.entity_id
_entity_poly.type
_entity_poly.pdbx_seq_one_letter_code
_entity_poly.pdbx_strand_id
1 'polypeptide(L)'
;MQFMALCIAGVHLLTFARIHYEQLFGLPPNMLCALAWLIAFGLALPTITNGHIVIYDPALRHCVWGDTDSGLKFLTYLLILGVFIPASLASYAYIRVLGILYHSPIVFQSIGLYKSRFLVYAFLLSPFYQLPFYAITMVSEWRQVDTTIPLIFMFLAYTQCIVSPGLYGASLFLMKEEDMALTARAHKAPNSHQLTQHL
;
A
#
# COMPACT_ATOMS: atom_id res chain seq x y z
N MET A 1 1.84 -5.61 6.29
CA MET A 1 1.93 -4.44 5.38
C MET A 1 0.61 -4.07 4.71
N GLN A 2 -0.26 -5.03 4.37
CA GLN A 2 -1.49 -4.78 3.61
C GLN A 2 -2.47 -3.81 4.31
N PHE A 3 -2.64 -3.89 5.63
CA PHE A 3 -3.46 -2.93 6.38
C PHE A 3 -2.91 -1.50 6.35
N MET A 4 -1.59 -1.33 6.45
CA MET A 4 -0.96 -0.01 6.33
C MET A 4 -1.13 0.55 4.92
N ALA A 5 -0.95 -0.29 3.89
CA ALA A 5 -1.20 0.09 2.50
C ALA A 5 -2.67 0.50 2.27
N LEU A 6 -3.63 -0.19 2.89
CA LEU A 6 -5.03 0.17 2.88
C LEU A 6 -5.28 1.54 3.53
N CYS A 7 -4.74 1.78 4.73
CA CYS A 7 -4.86 3.08 5.40
C CYS A 7 -4.32 4.21 4.51
N ILE A 8 -3.16 4.01 3.89
CA ILE A 8 -2.55 5.00 3.01
C ILE A 8 -3.39 5.21 1.74
N ALA A 9 -3.90 4.14 1.14
CA ALA A 9 -4.81 4.24 -0.01
C ALA A 9 -6.08 5.02 0.34
N GLY A 10 -6.63 4.83 1.55
CA GLY A 10 -7.76 5.61 2.05
C GLY A 10 -7.45 7.10 2.21
N VAL A 11 -6.30 7.43 2.80
CA VAL A 11 -5.79 8.81 2.93
C VAL A 11 -5.62 9.46 1.56
N HIS A 12 -5.04 8.74 0.59
CA HIS A 12 -4.91 9.22 -0.78
C HIS A 12 -6.27 9.51 -1.42
N LEU A 13 -7.23 8.57 -1.32
CA LEU A 13 -8.57 8.75 -1.85
C LEU A 13 -9.25 9.99 -1.27
N LEU A 14 -9.21 10.17 0.04
CA LEU A 14 -9.79 11.32 0.73
C LEU A 14 -9.17 12.64 0.27
N THR A 15 -7.84 12.67 0.18
CA THR A 15 -7.07 13.84 -0.24
C THR A 15 -7.42 14.23 -1.67
N PHE A 16 -7.46 13.27 -2.59
CA PHE A 16 -7.77 13.54 -4.00
C PHE A 16 -9.25 13.83 -4.26
N ALA A 17 -10.16 13.25 -3.46
CA ALA A 17 -11.58 13.53 -3.54
C ALA A 17 -11.99 14.83 -2.82
N ARG A 18 -11.06 15.52 -2.14
CA ARG A 18 -11.30 16.71 -1.30
C ARG A 18 -12.38 16.49 -0.23
N ILE A 19 -12.49 15.26 0.28
CA ILE A 19 -13.40 14.91 1.38
C ILE A 19 -12.66 15.17 2.69
N HIS A 20 -13.26 15.95 3.60
CA HIS A 20 -12.66 16.22 4.90
C HIS A 20 -12.59 14.92 5.71
N TYR A 21 -11.44 14.67 6.36
CA TYR A 21 -11.18 13.44 7.14
C TYR A 21 -12.27 13.15 8.17
N GLU A 22 -12.82 14.20 8.79
CA GLU A 22 -13.89 14.10 9.79
C GLU A 22 -15.19 13.52 9.22
N GLN A 23 -15.44 13.63 7.91
CA GLN A 23 -16.69 13.23 7.29
C GLN A 23 -16.75 11.75 6.88
N LEU A 24 -15.61 11.06 6.67
CA LEU A 24 -15.64 9.66 6.18
C LEU A 24 -15.29 8.61 7.24
N PHE A 25 -14.49 8.95 8.25
CA PHE A 25 -14.10 8.00 9.31
C PHE A 25 -14.27 8.53 10.74
N GLY A 26 -14.45 9.83 10.95
CA GLY A 26 -14.52 10.44 12.29
C GLY A 26 -13.28 10.17 13.17
N LEU A 27 -12.21 9.63 12.60
CA LEU A 27 -11.03 9.15 13.30
C LEU A 27 -9.78 9.83 12.74
N PRO A 28 -8.87 10.32 13.60
CA PRO A 28 -7.61 10.91 13.15
C PRO A 28 -6.69 9.84 12.52
N PRO A 29 -5.81 10.20 11.57
CA PRO A 29 -4.89 9.26 10.91
C PRO A 29 -4.03 8.42 11.88
N ASN A 30 -3.66 8.99 13.02
CA ASN A 30 -2.89 8.29 14.05
C ASN A 30 -3.65 7.11 14.66
N MET A 31 -4.98 7.24 14.85
CA MET A 31 -5.83 6.16 15.35
C MET A 31 -5.99 5.05 14.30
N LEU A 32 -6.12 5.40 13.03
CA LEU A 32 -6.15 4.43 11.93
C LEU A 32 -4.85 3.62 11.85
N CYS A 33 -3.71 4.29 12.03
CA CYS A 33 -2.40 3.64 12.11
C CYS A 33 -2.34 2.66 13.29
N ALA A 34 -2.71 3.10 14.50
CA ALA A 34 -2.74 2.24 15.68
C ALA A 34 -3.66 1.03 15.51
N LEU A 35 -4.84 1.23 14.92
CA LEU A 35 -5.79 0.16 14.63
C LEU A 35 -5.22 -0.86 13.64
N ALA A 36 -4.54 -0.39 12.58
CA ALA A 36 -3.88 -1.27 11.62
C ALA A 36 -2.80 -2.14 12.27
N TRP A 37 -2.04 -1.58 13.21
CA TRP A 37 -1.06 -2.33 14.01
C TRP A 37 -1.72 -3.36 14.92
N LEU A 38 -2.79 -2.99 15.63
CA LEU A 38 -3.52 -3.90 16.53
C LEU A 38 -4.14 -5.08 15.77
N ILE A 39 -4.77 -4.82 14.62
CA ILE A 39 -5.35 -5.87 13.77
C ILE A 39 -4.24 -6.79 13.23
N ALA A 40 -3.13 -6.22 12.74
CA ALA A 40 -2.01 -7.00 12.23
C ALA A 40 -1.39 -7.87 13.33
N PHE A 41 -1.22 -7.34 14.54
CA PHE A 41 -0.72 -8.09 15.68
C PHE A 41 -1.68 -9.22 16.07
N GLY A 42 -2.98 -8.94 16.16
CA GLY A 42 -4.00 -9.95 16.49
C GLY A 42 -4.06 -11.08 15.47
N LEU A 43 -3.92 -10.79 14.18
CA LEU A 43 -3.87 -11.79 13.12
C LEU A 43 -2.56 -12.58 13.09
N ALA A 44 -1.44 -11.98 13.51
CA ALA A 44 -0.16 -12.66 13.58
C ALA A 44 0.01 -13.48 14.85
N LEU A 45 -0.69 -13.17 15.94
CA LEU A 45 -0.49 -13.81 17.24
C LEU A 45 -0.58 -15.35 17.18
N PRO A 46 -1.56 -15.97 16.50
CA PRO A 46 -1.67 -17.42 16.46
C PRO A 46 -0.50 -18.10 15.75
N THR A 47 0.19 -17.44 14.81
CA THR A 47 1.38 -18.02 14.16
C THR A 47 2.57 -18.14 15.09
N ILE A 48 2.58 -17.38 16.20
CA ILE A 48 3.60 -17.42 17.24
C ILE A 48 3.18 -18.36 18.38
N THR A 49 1.90 -18.32 18.78
CA THR A 49 1.43 -19.05 19.97
C THR A 49 1.00 -20.49 19.69
N ASN A 50 0.76 -20.87 18.43
CA ASN A 50 0.30 -22.21 18.07
C ASN A 50 1.26 -22.90 17.10
N GLY A 51 2.02 -23.88 17.61
CA GLY A 51 3.00 -24.65 16.85
C GLY A 51 2.42 -25.55 15.74
N HIS A 52 1.09 -25.71 15.66
CA HIS A 52 0.46 -26.46 14.57
C HIS A 52 0.21 -25.61 13.31
N ILE A 53 0.30 -24.28 13.44
CA ILE A 53 0.02 -23.33 12.35
C ILE A 53 1.26 -23.13 11.49
N VAL A 54 2.41 -22.93 12.12
CA VAL A 54 3.71 -22.76 11.46
C VAL A 54 4.66 -23.82 11.99
N ILE A 55 5.14 -24.69 11.10
CA ILE A 55 5.99 -25.83 11.42
C ILE A 55 7.33 -25.62 10.73
N TYR A 56 8.43 -25.91 11.43
CA TYR A 56 9.75 -25.91 10.81
C TYR A 56 9.92 -27.15 9.93
N ASP A 57 10.19 -26.96 8.65
CA ASP A 57 10.50 -28.06 7.74
C ASP A 57 12.03 -28.25 7.67
N PRO A 58 12.57 -29.39 8.16
CA PRO A 58 14.00 -29.66 8.15
C PRO A 58 14.59 -29.86 6.74
N ALA A 59 13.80 -30.26 5.75
CA ALA A 59 14.25 -30.42 4.37
C ALA A 59 14.46 -29.05 3.70
N LEU A 60 13.55 -28.12 3.96
CA LEU A 60 13.55 -26.77 3.40
C LEU A 60 14.34 -25.76 4.26
N ARG A 61 14.72 -26.13 5.49
CA ARG A 61 15.40 -25.31 6.50
C ARG A 61 14.72 -23.98 6.82
N HIS A 62 13.42 -23.86 6.58
CA HIS A 62 12.62 -22.68 6.92
C HIS A 62 11.24 -23.08 7.45
N CYS A 63 10.57 -22.11 8.07
CA CYS A 63 9.24 -22.30 8.61
C CYS A 63 8.19 -22.30 7.48
N VAL A 64 7.38 -23.34 7.44
CA VAL A 64 6.29 -23.51 6.47
C VAL A 64 4.94 -23.56 7.19
N TRP A 65 3.87 -23.29 6.44
CA TRP A 65 2.52 -23.50 6.97
C TRP A 65 2.28 -24.99 7.20
N GLY A 66 1.71 -25.32 8.36
CA GLY A 66 1.36 -26.69 8.71
C GLY A 66 0.16 -27.20 7.91
N ASP A 67 0.23 -28.46 7.49
CA ASP A 67 -0.82 -29.13 6.68
C ASP A 67 -1.99 -29.69 7.53
N THR A 68 -2.09 -29.27 8.79
CA THR A 68 -3.20 -29.67 9.67
C THR A 68 -4.49 -28.94 9.27
N ASP A 69 -5.65 -29.55 9.50
CA ASP A 69 -6.95 -28.92 9.21
C ASP A 69 -7.12 -27.56 9.91
N SER A 70 -6.63 -27.45 11.15
CA SER A 70 -6.59 -26.18 11.89
C SER A 70 -5.61 -25.16 11.29
N GLY A 71 -4.43 -25.61 10.83
CA GLY A 71 -3.45 -24.78 10.13
C GLY A 71 -3.99 -24.21 8.81
N LEU A 72 -4.64 -25.04 7.99
CA LEU A 72 -5.24 -24.64 6.70
C LEU A 72 -6.44 -23.71 6.88
N LYS A 73 -7.31 -23.97 7.87
CA LYS A 73 -8.41 -23.07 8.23
C LYS A 73 -7.88 -21.70 8.64
N PHE A 74 -6.85 -21.68 9.49
CA PHE A 74 -6.24 -20.43 9.92
C PHE A 74 -5.56 -19.67 8.78
N LEU A 75 -4.80 -20.38 7.93
CA LEU A 75 -4.20 -19.80 6.72
C LEU A 75 -5.28 -19.16 5.84
N THR A 76 -6.42 -19.83 5.66
CA THR A 76 -7.54 -19.30 4.89
C THR A 76 -8.08 -17.99 5.49
N TYR A 77 -8.30 -17.94 6.80
CA TYR A 77 -8.73 -16.70 7.47
C TYR A 77 -7.70 -15.58 7.34
N LEU A 78 -6.41 -15.90 7.47
CA LEU A 78 -5.32 -14.94 7.32
C LEU A 78 -5.25 -14.38 5.90
N LEU A 79 -5.44 -15.23 4.88
CA LEU A 79 -5.46 -14.79 3.48
C LEU A 79 -6.67 -13.92 3.18
N ILE A 80 -7.86 -14.27 3.68
CA ILE A 80 -9.07 -13.47 3.46
C ILE A 80 -8.98 -12.12 4.18
N LEU A 81 -8.74 -12.14 5.50
CA LEU A 81 -8.78 -10.95 6.34
C LEU A 81 -7.52 -10.10 6.21
N GLY A 82 -6.36 -10.74 6.09
CA GLY A 82 -5.04 -10.07 6.09
C GLY A 82 -4.56 -9.65 4.70
N VAL A 83 -5.09 -10.24 3.62
CA VAL A 83 -4.59 -10.01 2.26
C VAL A 83 -5.72 -9.59 1.32
N PHE A 84 -6.73 -10.42 1.13
CA PHE A 84 -7.74 -10.22 0.10
C PHE A 84 -8.61 -8.99 0.35
N ILE A 85 -9.17 -8.85 1.56
CA ILE A 85 -10.00 -7.69 1.91
C ILE A 85 -9.17 -6.39 1.86
N PRO A 86 -7.99 -6.30 2.50
CA PRO A 86 -7.21 -5.06 2.43
C PRO A 86 -6.72 -4.72 1.02
N ALA A 87 -6.28 -5.71 0.24
CA ALA A 87 -5.79 -5.47 -1.12
C ALA A 87 -6.91 -5.05 -2.07
N SER A 88 -8.10 -5.65 -1.97
CA SER A 88 -9.26 -5.28 -2.80
C SER A 88 -9.74 -3.86 -2.49
N LEU A 89 -9.86 -3.50 -1.21
CA LEU A 89 -10.23 -2.14 -0.80
C LEU A 89 -9.17 -1.11 -1.19
N ALA A 90 -7.88 -1.44 -1.06
CA ALA A 90 -6.79 -0.56 -1.52
C ALA A 90 -6.81 -0.38 -3.04
N SER A 91 -7.04 -1.46 -3.79
CA SER A 91 -7.16 -1.41 -5.26
C SER A 91 -8.36 -0.57 -5.69
N TYR A 92 -9.51 -0.73 -5.02
CA TYR A 92 -10.70 0.09 -5.26
C TYR A 92 -10.42 1.57 -5.05
N ALA A 93 -9.75 1.93 -3.95
CA ALA A 93 -9.37 3.31 -3.67
C ALA A 93 -8.47 3.89 -4.77
N TYR A 94 -7.45 3.15 -5.22
CA TYR A 94 -6.57 3.63 -6.29
C TYR A 94 -7.23 3.70 -7.67
N ILE A 95 -8.13 2.77 -8.00
CA ILE A 95 -8.95 2.85 -9.23
C ILE A 95 -9.82 4.11 -9.22
N ARG A 96 -10.44 4.45 -8.08
CA ARG A 96 -11.20 5.69 -7.91
C ARG A 96 -10.31 6.92 -8.09
N VAL A 97 -9.11 6.94 -7.50
CA VAL A 97 -8.14 8.02 -7.67
C VAL A 97 -7.74 8.19 -9.15
N LEU A 98 -7.52 7.09 -9.88
CA LEU A 98 -7.26 7.14 -11.33
C LEU A 98 -8.46 7.70 -12.12
N GLY A 99 -9.70 7.37 -11.74
CA GLY A 99 -10.90 7.96 -12.32
C GLY A 99 -10.98 9.48 -12.12
N ILE A 100 -10.64 9.96 -10.92
CA ILE A 100 -10.56 11.41 -10.62
C ILE A 100 -9.46 12.07 -11.46
N LEU A 101 -8.29 11.43 -11.57
CA LEU A 101 -7.18 11.89 -12.40
C LEU A 101 -7.58 12.03 -13.88
N TYR A 102 -8.35 11.07 -14.39
CA TYR A 102 -8.82 11.06 -15.78
C TYR A 102 -9.83 12.19 -16.06
N HIS A 103 -10.81 12.40 -15.17
CA HIS A 103 -11.87 13.40 -15.39
C HIS A 103 -11.44 14.84 -15.09
N SER A 104 -10.44 15.06 -14.23
CA SER A 104 -10.07 16.42 -13.80
C SER A 104 -8.59 16.55 -13.45
N PRO A 105 -7.69 16.56 -14.46
CA PRO A 105 -6.25 16.68 -14.24
C PRO A 105 -5.84 18.02 -13.61
N ILE A 106 -6.66 19.06 -13.77
CA ILE A 106 -6.47 20.39 -13.19
C ILE A 106 -6.46 20.35 -11.65
N VAL A 107 -7.18 19.40 -11.04
CA VAL A 107 -7.20 19.25 -9.57
C VAL A 107 -5.81 18.88 -9.06
N PHE A 108 -5.09 17.97 -9.74
CA PHE A 108 -3.73 17.60 -9.37
C PHE A 108 -2.72 18.73 -9.55
N GLN A 109 -2.90 19.56 -10.58
CA GLN A 109 -2.08 20.74 -10.80
C GLN A 109 -2.33 21.81 -9.72
N SER A 110 -3.57 21.96 -9.25
CA SER A 110 -3.92 22.93 -8.20
C SER A 110 -3.40 22.55 -6.81
N ILE A 111 -3.15 21.26 -6.55
CA ILE A 111 -2.62 20.77 -5.28
C ILE A 111 -1.09 20.54 -5.38
N GLY A 112 -0.46 20.81 -6.53
CA GLY A 112 0.98 20.59 -6.71
C GLY A 112 1.37 19.12 -6.59
N LEU A 113 0.54 18.22 -7.12
CA LEU A 113 0.72 16.75 -7.11
C LEU A 113 0.79 16.20 -8.54
N TYR A 114 1.16 17.02 -9.52
CA TYR A 114 1.07 16.64 -10.93
C TYR A 114 2.19 15.66 -11.31
N LYS A 115 3.41 15.82 -10.76
CA LYS A 115 4.50 14.84 -10.97
C LYS A 115 4.25 13.53 -10.22
N SER A 116 3.67 13.59 -9.02
CA SER A 116 3.48 12.42 -8.15
C SER A 116 2.36 11.47 -8.63
N ARG A 117 1.52 11.87 -9.61
CA ARG A 117 0.44 11.05 -10.17
C ARG A 117 0.88 9.67 -10.67
N PHE A 118 2.14 9.53 -11.12
CA PHE A 118 2.66 8.26 -11.63
C PHE A 118 2.89 7.23 -10.52
N LEU A 119 3.04 7.68 -9.28
CA LEU A 119 3.21 6.79 -8.12
C LEU A 119 1.92 6.00 -7.83
N VAL A 120 0.76 6.52 -8.23
CA VAL A 120 -0.53 5.83 -8.10
C VAL A 120 -0.50 4.47 -8.82
N TYR A 121 0.14 4.39 -9.99
CA TYR A 121 0.28 3.13 -10.72
C TYR A 121 1.18 2.13 -9.97
N ALA A 122 2.26 2.61 -9.37
CA ALA A 122 3.17 1.77 -8.59
C ALA A 122 2.49 1.20 -7.34
N PHE A 123 1.65 1.99 -6.66
CA PHE A 123 0.86 1.51 -5.53
C PHE A 123 -0.24 0.53 -5.94
N LEU A 124 -0.87 0.72 -7.11
CA LEU A 124 -1.86 -0.22 -7.66
C LEU A 124 -1.24 -1.58 -7.99
N LEU A 125 0.00 -1.60 -8.47
CA LEU A 125 0.75 -2.83 -8.77
C LEU A 125 1.27 -3.55 -7.52
N SER A 126 1.28 -2.88 -6.37
CA SER A 126 1.89 -3.39 -5.15
C SER A 126 1.35 -4.76 -4.67
N PRO A 127 0.04 -5.07 -4.71
CA PRO A 127 -0.47 -6.36 -4.27
C PRO A 127 0.00 -7.53 -5.15
N PHE A 128 0.33 -7.28 -6.42
CA PHE A 128 0.70 -8.32 -7.37
C PHE A 128 2.05 -8.97 -7.07
N TYR A 129 2.97 -8.26 -6.40
CA TYR A 129 4.26 -8.83 -5.96
C TYR A 129 4.10 -9.98 -4.97
N GLN A 130 3.00 -10.04 -4.22
CA GLN A 130 2.77 -11.09 -3.22
C GLN A 130 2.00 -12.29 -3.78
N LEU A 131 1.35 -12.17 -4.95
CA LEU A 131 0.54 -13.24 -5.53
C LEU A 131 1.31 -14.55 -5.75
N PRO A 132 2.55 -14.54 -6.30
CA PRO A 132 3.29 -15.78 -6.52
C PRO A 132 3.58 -16.52 -5.22
N PHE A 133 3.86 -15.79 -4.14
CA PHE A 133 4.05 -16.36 -2.81
C PHE A 133 2.77 -17.00 -2.28
N TYR A 134 1.61 -16.36 -2.43
CA TYR A 134 0.36 -16.97 -1.99
C TYR A 134 -0.05 -18.18 -2.84
N ALA A 135 0.25 -18.15 -4.14
CA ALA A 135 -0.03 -19.27 -5.05
C ALA A 135 0.72 -20.54 -4.61
N ILE A 136 2.02 -20.45 -4.29
CA ILE A 136 2.77 -21.62 -3.79
C ILE A 136 2.34 -22.06 -2.39
N THR A 137 1.78 -21.16 -1.57
CA THR A 137 1.24 -21.57 -0.27
C THR A 137 -0.09 -22.32 -0.39
N MET A 138 -0.87 -22.08 -1.44
CA MET A 138 -2.12 -22.79 -1.70
C MET A 138 -1.90 -24.09 -2.49
N VAL A 139 -0.90 -24.14 -3.37
CA VAL A 139 -0.60 -25.29 -4.21
C VAL A 139 0.57 -26.07 -3.61
N SER A 140 0.26 -27.09 -2.80
CA SER A 140 1.26 -27.94 -2.13
C SER A 140 2.25 -28.58 -3.12
N GLU A 141 1.79 -28.96 -4.31
CA GLU A 141 2.64 -29.53 -5.37
C GLU A 141 3.71 -28.56 -5.91
N TRP A 142 3.56 -27.26 -5.70
CA TRP A 142 4.55 -26.25 -6.12
C TRP A 142 5.60 -25.98 -5.04
N ARG A 143 5.44 -26.57 -3.85
CA ARG A 143 6.42 -26.53 -2.75
C ARG A 143 7.42 -27.70 -2.86
N GLN A 144 7.91 -27.99 -4.07
CA GLN A 144 8.91 -29.05 -4.26
C GLN A 144 10.30 -28.59 -3.79
N VAL A 145 10.91 -29.43 -2.94
CA VAL A 145 12.20 -29.18 -2.25
C VAL A 145 13.37 -29.03 -3.23
N ASP A 146 13.29 -29.66 -4.40
CA ASP A 146 14.35 -29.64 -5.41
C ASP A 146 14.34 -28.39 -6.30
N THR A 147 13.40 -27.47 -6.10
CA THR A 147 13.22 -26.30 -6.95
C THR A 147 13.56 -24.99 -6.24
N THR A 148 14.23 -24.07 -6.93
CA THR A 148 14.51 -22.71 -6.43
C THR A 148 13.29 -21.78 -6.50
N ILE A 149 12.16 -22.27 -7.02
CA ILE A 149 10.94 -21.50 -7.26
C ILE A 149 10.36 -20.89 -5.98
N PRO A 150 10.22 -21.62 -4.85
CA PRO A 150 9.69 -21.05 -3.62
C PRO A 150 10.56 -19.91 -3.07
N LEU A 151 11.88 -20.03 -3.20
CA LEU A 151 12.84 -19.00 -2.84
C LEU A 151 12.63 -17.73 -3.67
N ILE A 152 12.54 -17.84 -4.99
CA ILE A 152 12.33 -16.69 -5.88
C ILE A 152 11.02 -15.97 -5.55
N PHE A 153 9.93 -16.70 -5.34
CA PHE A 153 8.63 -16.09 -5.02
C PHE A 153 8.61 -15.46 -3.63
N MET A 154 9.32 -16.03 -2.67
CA MET A 154 9.54 -15.40 -1.38
C MET A 154 10.29 -14.08 -1.53
N PHE A 155 11.41 -14.06 -2.28
CA PHE A 155 12.14 -12.81 -2.56
C PHE A 155 11.27 -11.77 -3.27
N LEU A 156 10.46 -12.19 -4.25
CA LEU A 156 9.54 -11.30 -4.96
C LEU A 156 8.52 -10.67 -4.00
N ALA A 157 7.94 -11.45 -3.10
CA ALA A 157 6.98 -10.94 -2.12
C ALA A 157 7.61 -9.94 -1.15
N TYR A 158 8.85 -10.18 -0.69
CA TYR A 158 9.58 -9.24 0.17
C TYR A 158 10.13 -8.02 -0.55
N THR A 159 10.22 -8.03 -1.89
CA THR A 159 10.70 -6.88 -2.68
C THR A 159 9.86 -5.63 -2.42
N GLN A 160 8.57 -5.79 -2.11
CA GLN A 160 7.69 -4.69 -1.71
C GLN A 160 8.22 -3.93 -0.47
N CYS A 161 8.93 -4.60 0.44
CA CYS A 161 9.51 -3.97 1.64
C CYS A 161 10.61 -2.94 1.29
N ILE A 162 11.21 -3.06 0.11
CA ILE A 162 12.22 -2.13 -0.40
C ILE A 162 11.56 -1.08 -1.31
N VAL A 163 10.69 -1.54 -2.20
CA VAL A 163 10.01 -0.67 -3.18
C VAL A 163 9.09 0.33 -2.49
N SER A 164 8.32 -0.08 -1.47
CA SER A 164 7.38 0.82 -0.79
C SER A 164 8.09 2.03 -0.15
N PRO A 165 9.11 1.88 0.72
CA PRO A 165 9.86 3.03 1.23
C PRO A 165 10.49 3.89 0.13
N GLY A 166 11.00 3.28 -0.95
CA GLY A 166 11.55 4.02 -2.09
C GLY A 166 10.50 4.90 -2.79
N LEU A 167 9.30 4.37 -3.03
CA LEU A 167 8.18 5.11 -3.62
C LEU A 167 7.71 6.25 -2.72
N TYR A 168 7.61 6.03 -1.41
CA TYR A 168 7.26 7.08 -0.45
C TYR A 168 8.35 8.14 -0.30
N GLY A 169 9.62 7.73 -0.29
CA GLY A 169 10.75 8.66 -0.30
C GLY A 169 10.68 9.57 -1.53
N ALA A 170 10.53 8.97 -2.71
CA ALA A 170 10.39 9.71 -3.96
C ALA A 170 9.16 10.65 -3.94
N SER A 171 8.04 10.23 -3.36
CA SER A 171 6.85 11.08 -3.26
C SER A 171 7.09 12.35 -2.46
N LEU A 172 7.80 12.25 -1.33
CA LEU A 172 8.14 13.40 -0.48
C LEU A 172 9.08 14.37 -1.19
N PHE A 173 10.06 13.86 -1.94
CA PHE A 173 10.95 14.72 -2.74
C PHE A 173 10.19 15.46 -3.84
N LEU A 174 9.32 14.77 -4.57
CA LEU A 174 8.52 15.36 -5.64
C LEU A 174 7.55 16.42 -5.12
N MET A 175 6.87 16.15 -4.00
CA MET A 175 6.00 17.13 -3.33
C MET A 175 6.79 18.38 -2.91
N LYS A 176 7.96 18.19 -2.29
CA LYS A 176 8.81 19.31 -1.85
C LYS A 176 9.29 20.16 -3.03
N GLU A 177 9.66 19.55 -4.15
CA GLU A 177 10.00 20.30 -5.36
C GLU A 177 8.82 21.11 -5.90
N GLU A 178 7.61 20.53 -5.92
CA GLU A 178 6.41 21.20 -6.40
C GLU A 178 6.01 22.37 -5.49
N ASP A 179 6.12 22.22 -4.16
CA ASP A 179 5.90 23.30 -3.18
C ASP A 179 6.90 24.47 -3.34
N MET A 180 8.18 24.16 -3.52
CA MET A 180 9.21 25.18 -3.78
C MET A 180 8.95 25.92 -5.11
N ALA A 181 8.47 25.21 -6.14
CA ALA A 181 8.13 25.82 -7.41
C ALA A 181 6.88 26.72 -7.31
N LEU A 182 5.87 26.31 -6.54
CA LEU A 182 4.65 27.09 -6.30
C LEU A 182 4.95 28.36 -5.50
N THR A 183 5.73 28.26 -4.42
CA THR A 183 6.16 29.42 -3.62
C THR A 183 7.01 30.39 -4.44
N ALA A 184 7.96 29.89 -5.26
CA ALA A 184 8.75 30.73 -6.15
C ALA A 184 7.90 31.46 -7.22
N ARG A 185 6.84 30.82 -7.74
CA ARG A 185 5.88 31.47 -8.66
C ARG A 185 5.02 32.51 -7.95
N ALA A 186 4.56 32.22 -6.74
CA ALA A 186 3.80 33.17 -5.92
C ALA A 186 4.61 34.42 -5.56
N HIS A 187 5.92 34.27 -5.29
CA HIS A 187 6.82 35.40 -5.04
C HIS A 187 7.18 36.21 -6.30
N LYS A 188 7.00 35.66 -7.51
CA LYS A 188 7.13 36.42 -8.77
C LYS A 188 5.85 37.16 -9.17
N ALA A 189 4.69 36.76 -8.65
CA ALA A 189 3.40 37.39 -8.92
C ALA A 189 3.13 38.80 -8.32
N PRO A 190 3.88 39.35 -7.33
CA PRO A 190 3.62 40.72 -6.86
C PRO A 190 3.93 41.77 -7.95
N ASN A 191 4.86 41.46 -8.87
CA ASN A 191 5.28 42.40 -9.91
C ASN A 191 4.34 42.44 -11.14
N SER A 192 3.37 41.54 -11.26
CA SER A 192 2.39 41.58 -12.34
C SER A 192 1.16 42.44 -12.04
N HIS A 193 0.90 42.76 -10.76
CA HIS A 193 -0.23 43.62 -10.39
C HIS A 193 0.06 45.13 -10.51
N GLN A 194 1.33 45.55 -10.55
CA GLN A 194 1.67 46.95 -10.76
C GLN A 194 1.54 47.42 -12.22
N LEU A 195 1.49 46.51 -13.20
CA LEU A 195 1.36 46.90 -14.61
C LEU A 195 -0.09 47.20 -15.03
N THR A 196 -1.09 46.74 -14.27
CA THR A 196 -2.52 46.92 -14.59
C THR A 196 -3.17 48.09 -13.84
N GLN A 197 -2.44 48.79 -12.95
CA GLN A 197 -2.93 49.98 -12.25
C GLN A 197 -2.50 51.30 -12.90
N HIS A 198 -1.76 51.26 -14.02
CA HIS A 198 -1.24 52.44 -14.73
C HIS A 198 -1.78 52.62 -16.15
N LEU A 199 -2.85 51.92 -16.52
CA LEU A 199 -3.63 52.11 -17.75
C LEU A 199 -5.07 52.48 -17.38
#